data_AF-A0A3D4F6V8-F1
#
_entry.id   AF-A0A3D4F6V8-F1
#
_cell.length_a   1.000
_cell.length_b   1.000
_cell.length_c   1.000
_cell.angle_alpha   90.00
_cell.angle_beta   90.00
_cell.angle_gamma   90.00
#
_symmetry.space_group_name_H-M   'P 1'
#
loop_
_entity.id
_entity.type
_entity.pdbx_description
1 polymer ?
#
loop_
_entity_poly.entity_id
_entity_poly.type
_entity_poly.pdbx_seq_one_letter_code
_entity_poly.pdbx_strand_id
1 'polypeptide(L)'
;NLLACADEKNELWSISPQKEVQRLLGQVKGKALNGPNDLWIRPDGALYFTDPLYPRDYWERSADMQQDGQHVYFLAKGSSQPVQVTDDLEQPNGLIGTPDGKLLYVADIRGRKTYRYDIEKNGHLTNKQLFCSLGSDGMTLDDQGNVYLTGRGVSVYNPQGERIQHIAIPSGWTANVTFGGKDRNLLFITASRSVYTIEMKTRGAGPF
;
A
#
# COMPACT_ATOMS: atom_id res chain seq x y z
N ASN A 1 -0.66 -14.67 -11.09
CA ASN A 1 -1.78 -13.73 -11.28
C ASN A 1 -1.39 -12.37 -10.75
N LEU A 2 -1.92 -11.29 -11.34
CA LEU A 2 -1.83 -9.93 -10.78
C LEU A 2 -2.90 -9.78 -9.70
N LEU A 3 -2.56 -9.23 -8.54
CA LEU A 3 -3.54 -8.85 -7.54
C LEU A 3 -3.88 -7.37 -7.69
N ALA A 4 -5.16 -7.02 -7.54
CA ALA A 4 -5.62 -5.66 -7.71
C ALA A 4 -6.65 -5.27 -6.66
N CYS A 5 -6.54 -4.04 -6.18
CA CYS A 5 -7.60 -3.33 -5.47
C CYS A 5 -8.59 -2.78 -6.50
N ALA A 6 -9.83 -3.29 -6.49
CA ALA A 6 -10.90 -2.87 -7.38
C ALA A 6 -11.93 -2.05 -6.60
N ASP A 7 -11.59 -0.78 -6.34
CA ASP A 7 -12.40 0.13 -5.53
C ASP A 7 -13.82 0.31 -6.09
N GLU A 8 -13.97 0.37 -7.41
CA GLU A 8 -15.24 0.46 -8.12
C GLU A 8 -16.24 -0.61 -7.66
N LYS A 9 -15.75 -1.83 -7.37
CA LYS A 9 -16.58 -2.98 -6.99
C LYS A 9 -16.52 -3.33 -5.50
N ASN A 10 -15.78 -2.59 -4.66
CA ASN A 10 -15.46 -2.98 -3.28
C ASN A 10 -14.75 -4.33 -3.16
N GLU A 11 -13.85 -4.64 -4.09
CA GLU A 11 -13.30 -5.99 -4.18
C GLU A 11 -11.77 -6.00 -4.25
N LEU A 12 -11.19 -7.12 -3.81
CA LEU A 12 -9.85 -7.54 -4.18
C LEU A 12 -9.96 -8.58 -5.28
N TRP A 13 -9.17 -8.42 -6.33
CA TRP A 13 -9.16 -9.29 -7.50
C TRP A 13 -7.83 -10.02 -7.65
N SER A 14 -7.91 -11.21 -8.24
CA SER A 14 -6.80 -11.93 -8.86
C SER A 14 -7.07 -12.01 -10.35
N ILE A 15 -6.18 -11.47 -11.16
CA ILE A 15 -6.30 -11.39 -12.61
C ILE A 15 -5.28 -12.33 -13.25
N SER A 16 -5.76 -13.30 -14.04
CA SER A 16 -4.89 -14.25 -14.74
C SER A 16 -4.15 -13.59 -15.92
N PRO A 17 -3.06 -14.19 -16.44
CA PRO A 17 -2.44 -13.73 -17.68
C PRO A 17 -3.40 -13.70 -18.89
N GLN A 18 -4.44 -14.53 -18.86
CA GLN A 18 -5.53 -14.58 -19.85
C GLN A 18 -6.59 -13.48 -19.62
N LYS A 19 -6.36 -12.59 -18.63
CA LYS A 19 -7.24 -11.47 -18.23
C LYS A 19 -8.56 -11.91 -17.59
N GLU A 20 -8.61 -13.13 -17.07
CA GLU A 20 -9.76 -13.60 -16.32
C GLU A 20 -9.70 -13.02 -14.91
N VAL A 21 -10.80 -12.41 -14.47
CA VAL A 21 -10.93 -11.78 -13.16
C VAL A 21 -11.59 -12.74 -12.19
N GLN A 22 -10.89 -13.09 -11.12
CA GLN A 22 -11.44 -13.81 -9.98
C GLN A 22 -11.53 -12.87 -8.78
N ARG A 23 -12.71 -12.78 -8.17
CA ARG A 23 -12.87 -12.10 -6.89
C ARG A 23 -12.21 -12.92 -5.77
N LEU A 24 -11.26 -12.30 -5.07
CA LEU A 24 -10.63 -12.86 -3.88
C LEU A 24 -11.40 -12.51 -2.61
N LEU A 25 -11.87 -11.27 -2.51
CA LEU A 25 -12.56 -10.75 -1.33
C LEU A 25 -13.48 -9.62 -1.76
N GLY A 26 -14.63 -9.48 -1.10
CA GLY A 26 -15.49 -8.29 -1.24
C GLY A 26 -16.19 -7.87 0.04
N GLN A 27 -16.02 -8.61 1.14
CA GLN A 27 -16.70 -8.36 2.40
C GLN A 27 -15.83 -8.75 3.59
N VAL A 28 -16.06 -8.06 4.71
CA VAL A 28 -15.49 -8.37 6.02
C VAL A 28 -16.63 -8.44 7.02
N LYS A 29 -16.77 -9.56 7.74
CA LYS A 29 -17.87 -9.79 8.71
C LYS A 29 -19.26 -9.49 8.12
N GLY A 30 -19.47 -9.85 6.84
CA GLY A 30 -20.74 -9.65 6.12
C GLY A 30 -21.02 -8.22 5.62
N LYS A 31 -20.09 -7.28 5.83
CA LYS A 31 -20.17 -5.90 5.35
C LYS A 31 -19.26 -5.72 4.13
N ALA A 32 -19.69 -4.96 3.12
CA ALA A 32 -18.84 -4.65 1.98
C ALA A 32 -17.56 -3.92 2.43
N LEU A 33 -16.46 -4.15 1.70
CA LEU A 33 -15.27 -3.30 1.81
C LEU A 33 -15.64 -1.85 1.48
N ASN A 34 -14.84 -0.87 1.89
CA ASN A 34 -15.09 0.55 1.61
C ASN A 34 -14.70 0.92 0.18
N GLY A 35 -13.58 0.38 -0.27
CA GLY A 35 -12.90 0.70 -1.52
C GLY A 35 -11.41 0.41 -1.32
N PRO A 36 -10.98 -0.86 -1.46
CA PRO A 36 -9.58 -1.23 -1.25
C PRO A 36 -8.66 -0.34 -2.08
N ASN A 37 -7.55 0.09 -1.50
CA ASN A 37 -6.76 1.17 -2.09
C ASN A 37 -5.34 0.75 -2.48
N ASP A 38 -4.60 0.12 -1.57
CA ASP A 38 -3.28 -0.44 -1.86
C ASP A 38 -3.11 -1.82 -1.18
N LEU A 39 -2.19 -2.64 -1.70
CA LEU A 39 -1.89 -3.96 -1.14
C LEU A 39 -0.40 -4.32 -1.22
N TRP A 40 0.05 -5.13 -0.28
CA TRP A 40 1.38 -5.76 -0.30
C TRP A 40 1.25 -7.25 -0.07
N ILE A 41 1.91 -8.03 -0.93
CA ILE A 41 1.99 -9.49 -0.82
C ILE A 41 3.21 -9.82 0.06
N ARG A 42 2.96 -10.48 1.18
CA ARG A 42 4.00 -11.00 2.06
C ARG A 42 4.80 -12.12 1.39
N PRO A 43 6.03 -12.39 1.83
CA PRO A 43 6.84 -13.50 1.31
C PRO A 43 6.19 -14.89 1.40
N ASP A 44 5.28 -15.11 2.37
CA ASP A 44 4.53 -16.35 2.53
C ASP A 44 3.28 -16.45 1.63
N GLY A 45 2.98 -15.40 0.86
CA GLY A 45 1.84 -15.28 -0.03
C GLY A 45 0.53 -14.86 0.65
N ALA A 46 0.54 -14.53 1.94
CA ALA A 46 -0.53 -13.75 2.55
C ALA A 46 -0.44 -12.28 2.09
N LEU A 47 -1.44 -11.47 2.37
CA LEU A 47 -1.43 -10.06 1.97
C LEU A 47 -1.89 -9.13 3.09
N TYR A 48 -1.35 -7.91 3.09
CA TYR A 48 -1.92 -6.77 3.77
C TYR A 48 -2.55 -5.83 2.74
N PHE A 49 -3.66 -5.20 3.08
CA PHE A 49 -4.30 -4.19 2.23
C PHE A 49 -4.93 -3.08 3.08
N THR A 50 -5.05 -1.90 2.49
CA THR A 50 -5.80 -0.78 3.08
C THR A 50 -7.18 -0.68 2.46
N ASP A 51 -8.15 -0.33 3.29
CA ASP A 51 -9.55 -0.16 2.88
C ASP A 51 -10.12 1.20 3.34
N PRO A 52 -9.55 2.32 2.84
CA PRO A 52 -10.12 3.65 3.03
C PRO A 52 -11.39 3.85 2.21
N LEU A 53 -12.10 4.94 2.49
CA LEU A 53 -13.24 5.38 1.70
C LEU A 53 -12.88 6.62 0.89
N TYR A 54 -12.94 6.47 -0.42
CA TYR A 54 -12.66 7.53 -1.38
C TYR A 54 -13.78 7.63 -2.41
N PRO A 55 -14.90 8.32 -2.11
CA PRO A 55 -16.01 8.42 -3.05
C PRO A 55 -15.55 8.88 -4.44
N ARG A 56 -16.08 8.21 -5.48
CA ARG A 56 -15.81 8.50 -6.88
C ARG A 56 -17.12 8.69 -7.62
N ASP A 57 -17.07 9.56 -8.62
CA ASP A 57 -18.19 9.84 -9.52
C ASP A 57 -18.55 8.65 -10.41
N TYR A 58 -17.59 7.75 -10.68
CA TYR A 58 -17.80 6.54 -11.47
C TYR A 58 -18.32 5.33 -10.68
N TRP A 59 -18.52 5.44 -9.36
CA TRP A 59 -19.09 4.34 -8.59
C TRP A 59 -20.60 4.19 -8.87
N GLU A 60 -21.02 3.00 -9.31
CA GLU A 60 -22.45 2.65 -9.44
C GLU A 60 -23.06 2.14 -8.13
N ARG A 61 -22.21 1.87 -7.13
CA ARG A 61 -22.57 1.43 -5.77
C ARG A 61 -22.71 2.62 -4.81
N SER A 62 -23.32 2.41 -3.65
CA SER A 62 -23.35 3.43 -2.60
C SER A 62 -21.93 3.80 -2.15
N ALA A 63 -21.73 5.09 -1.87
CA ALA A 63 -20.54 5.62 -1.23
C ALA A 63 -20.59 5.51 0.31
N ASP A 64 -21.70 4.99 0.87
CA ASP A 64 -21.84 4.81 2.31
C ASP A 64 -20.88 3.73 2.84
N MET A 65 -20.23 4.04 3.96
CA MET A 65 -19.41 3.08 4.68
C MET A 65 -20.31 2.06 5.39
N GLN A 66 -20.18 0.78 5.04
CA GLN A 66 -20.89 -0.29 5.77
C GLN A 66 -20.14 -0.72 7.04
N GLN A 67 -18.81 -0.62 6.99
CA GLN A 67 -17.90 -0.89 8.10
C GLN A 67 -17.94 0.24 9.13
N ASP A 68 -17.33 0.00 10.29
CA ASP A 68 -17.24 0.97 11.39
C ASP A 68 -16.05 1.94 11.26
N GLY A 69 -15.27 1.81 10.18
CA GLY A 69 -14.10 2.66 9.95
C GLY A 69 -13.34 2.31 8.68
N GLN A 70 -12.17 2.93 8.55
CA GLN A 70 -11.21 2.74 7.47
C GLN A 70 -10.00 2.00 8.03
N HIS A 71 -9.74 0.80 7.52
CA HIS A 71 -8.90 -0.15 8.23
C HIS A 71 -7.75 -0.68 7.37
N VAL A 72 -6.73 -1.20 8.04
CA VAL A 72 -5.73 -2.08 7.44
C VAL A 72 -6.12 -3.51 7.77
N TYR A 73 -6.07 -4.38 6.78
CA TYR A 73 -6.45 -5.77 6.90
C TYR A 73 -5.30 -6.71 6.55
N PHE A 74 -5.20 -7.82 7.28
CA PHE A 74 -4.37 -8.97 6.95
C PHE A 74 -5.25 -10.10 6.42
N LEU A 75 -4.90 -10.66 5.27
CA LEU A 75 -5.56 -11.83 4.69
C LEU A 75 -4.53 -12.96 4.52
N ALA A 76 -4.67 -14.00 5.34
CA ALA A 76 -3.84 -15.19 5.25
C ALA A 76 -4.03 -15.89 3.89
N LYS A 77 -2.96 -16.49 3.37
CA LYS A 77 -2.99 -17.22 2.09
C LYS A 77 -4.06 -18.33 2.12
N GLY A 78 -4.97 -18.29 1.15
CA GLY A 78 -6.07 -19.25 1.02
C GLY A 78 -7.26 -19.00 1.96
N SER A 79 -7.20 -17.97 2.82
CA SER A 79 -8.35 -17.52 3.62
C SER A 79 -9.29 -16.66 2.78
N SER A 80 -10.58 -16.66 3.15
CA SER A 80 -11.59 -15.70 2.69
C SER A 80 -12.01 -14.72 3.78
N GLN A 81 -11.38 -14.80 4.95
CA GLN A 81 -11.69 -14.00 6.14
C GLN A 81 -10.46 -13.18 6.52
N PRO A 82 -10.43 -11.87 6.21
CA PRO A 82 -9.37 -10.99 6.66
C PRO A 82 -9.54 -10.61 8.13
N VAL A 83 -8.44 -10.24 8.77
CA VAL A 83 -8.37 -9.75 10.14
C VAL A 83 -7.98 -8.28 10.11
N GLN A 84 -8.75 -7.43 10.81
CA GLN A 84 -8.38 -6.04 11.02
C GLN A 84 -7.12 -5.98 11.89
N VAL A 85 -6.10 -5.23 11.46
CA VAL A 85 -4.82 -5.14 12.16
C VAL A 85 -4.48 -3.74 12.67
N THR A 86 -5.33 -2.75 12.38
CA THR A 86 -5.27 -1.39 12.93
C THR A 86 -6.67 -0.86 13.19
N ASP A 87 -6.84 -0.04 14.22
CA ASP A 87 -8.12 0.61 14.58
C ASP A 87 -7.97 2.12 14.88
N ASP A 88 -6.77 2.68 14.69
CA ASP A 88 -6.40 4.01 15.17
C ASP A 88 -5.79 4.92 14.09
N LEU A 89 -5.99 4.58 12.81
CA LEU A 89 -5.57 5.39 11.66
C LEU A 89 -6.75 6.20 11.11
N GLU A 90 -6.52 7.46 10.75
CA GLU A 90 -7.59 8.34 10.23
C GLU A 90 -8.00 7.95 8.80
N GLN A 91 -7.04 7.77 7.90
CA GLN A 91 -7.26 7.26 6.55
C GLN A 91 -6.02 6.48 6.07
N PRO A 92 -5.97 5.15 6.29
CA PRO A 92 -4.87 4.33 5.81
C PRO A 92 -4.83 4.32 4.27
N ASN A 93 -3.64 4.42 3.68
CA ASN A 93 -3.44 4.49 2.23
C ASN A 93 -2.32 3.54 1.78
N GLY A 94 -1.16 4.02 1.32
CA GLY A 94 -0.08 3.14 0.90
C GLY A 94 0.48 2.29 2.03
N LEU A 95 0.94 1.10 1.67
CA LEU A 95 1.63 0.20 2.59
C LEU A 95 2.71 -0.60 1.87
N ILE A 96 3.76 -0.96 2.59
CA ILE A 96 4.81 -1.84 2.06
C ILE A 96 5.49 -2.56 3.22
N GLY A 97 5.82 -3.83 3.04
CA GLY A 97 6.57 -4.59 4.03
C GLY A 97 7.97 -4.94 3.57
N THR A 98 8.85 -5.25 4.54
CA THR A 98 10.23 -5.63 4.24
C THR A 98 10.30 -7.01 3.59
N PRO A 99 11.31 -7.28 2.75
CA PRO A 99 11.46 -8.58 2.07
C PRO A 99 11.61 -9.78 3.00
N ASP A 100 12.09 -9.57 4.23
CA ASP A 100 12.19 -10.61 5.25
C ASP A 100 10.88 -10.85 6.00
N GLY A 101 9.82 -10.11 5.66
CA GLY A 101 8.48 -10.26 6.21
C GLY A 101 8.32 -9.80 7.65
N LYS A 102 9.26 -9.01 8.19
CA LYS A 102 9.27 -8.63 9.61
C LYS A 102 8.72 -7.25 9.92
N LEU A 103 8.75 -6.32 8.97
CA LEU A 103 8.27 -4.96 9.18
C LEU A 103 7.18 -4.62 8.18
N LEU A 104 6.17 -3.86 8.63
CA LEU A 104 5.17 -3.23 7.78
C LEU A 104 5.23 -1.72 7.98
N TYR A 105 5.25 -0.98 6.87
CA TYR A 105 5.04 0.45 6.85
C TYR A 105 3.62 0.73 6.34
N VAL A 106 2.90 1.63 7.00
CA VAL A 106 1.56 2.06 6.61
C VAL A 106 1.46 3.58 6.71
N ALA A 107 1.03 4.23 5.63
CA ALA A 107 0.72 5.64 5.62
C ALA A 107 -0.70 5.88 6.12
N ASP A 108 -0.84 6.86 7.02
CA ASP A 108 -2.08 7.53 7.34
C ASP A 108 -2.08 8.90 6.66
N ILE A 109 -2.74 8.99 5.51
CA ILE A 109 -2.66 10.17 4.65
C ILE A 109 -3.36 11.38 5.27
N ARG A 110 -4.48 11.17 5.97
CA ARG A 110 -5.18 12.25 6.69
C ARG A 110 -4.50 12.60 7.99
N GLY A 111 -4.04 11.60 8.74
CA GLY A 111 -3.26 11.80 9.96
C GLY A 111 -1.87 12.41 9.73
N ARG A 112 -1.44 12.52 8.46
CA ARG A 112 -0.13 13.07 8.02
C ARG A 112 1.04 12.37 8.70
N LYS A 113 0.94 11.05 8.86
CA LYS A 113 1.93 10.22 9.53
C LYS A 113 2.15 8.95 8.74
N THR A 114 3.35 8.41 8.83
CA THR A 114 3.65 7.04 8.41
C THR A 114 4.13 6.29 9.64
N TYR A 115 3.58 5.11 9.85
CA TYR A 115 3.91 4.25 10.97
C TYR A 115 4.67 3.01 10.49
N ARG A 116 5.54 2.49 11.35
CA ARG A 116 6.16 1.19 11.22
C ARG A 116 5.61 0.26 12.29
N TYR A 117 5.43 -1.01 11.93
CA TYR A 117 4.99 -2.08 12.80
C TYR A 117 5.91 -3.28 12.65
N ASP A 118 6.05 -4.06 13.73
CA ASP A 118 6.59 -5.41 13.66
C ASP A 118 5.48 -6.36 13.21
N ILE A 119 5.82 -7.32 12.35
CA ILE A 119 4.92 -8.35 11.83
C ILE A 119 5.14 -9.63 12.63
N GLU A 120 4.10 -10.06 13.34
CA GLU A 120 4.08 -11.36 14.01
C GLU A 120 3.86 -12.50 13.00
N LYS A 121 4.23 -13.73 13.41
CA LYS A 121 4.07 -14.93 12.57
C LYS A 121 2.64 -15.16 12.09
N ASN A 122 1.64 -14.80 12.90
CA ASN A 122 0.22 -14.94 12.59
C ASN A 122 -0.34 -13.75 11.77
N GLY A 123 0.49 -12.76 11.43
CA GLY A 123 0.10 -11.56 10.70
C GLY A 123 -0.46 -10.42 11.56
N HIS A 124 -0.49 -10.56 12.87
CA HIS A 124 -0.78 -9.43 13.75
C HIS A 124 0.37 -8.41 13.70
N LEU A 125 0.01 -7.15 13.95
CA LEU A 125 0.95 -6.04 14.03
C LEU A 125 1.21 -5.70 15.49
N THR A 126 2.49 -5.53 15.84
CA THR A 126 2.94 -5.12 17.18
C THR A 126 3.90 -3.94 17.06
N ASN A 127 4.30 -3.36 18.20
CA ASN A 127 5.32 -2.31 18.28
C ASN A 127 5.10 -1.14 17.30
N LYS A 128 3.87 -0.61 17.25
CA LYS A 128 3.55 0.58 16.47
C LYS A 128 4.49 1.72 16.84
N GLN A 129 5.22 2.22 15.84
CA GLN A 129 6.14 3.36 15.99
C GLN A 129 5.83 4.40 14.93
N LEU A 130 5.83 5.68 15.32
CA LEU A 130 5.84 6.77 14.36
C LEU A 130 7.17 6.72 13.59
N PHE A 131 7.11 6.42 12.30
CA PHE A 131 8.28 6.40 11.43
C PHE A 131 8.64 7.82 10.98
N CYS A 132 7.65 8.58 10.51
CA CYS A 132 7.82 10.00 10.21
C CYS A 132 6.49 10.77 10.23
N SER A 133 6.57 12.08 10.47
CA SER A 133 5.43 13.02 10.39
C SER A 133 5.12 13.46 8.96
N LEU A 134 4.94 12.47 8.07
CA LEU A 134 4.50 12.64 6.69
C LEU A 134 3.56 11.49 6.33
N GLY A 135 2.36 11.80 5.83
CA GLY A 135 1.48 10.81 5.21
C GLY A 135 1.88 10.57 3.75
N SER A 136 1.38 9.50 3.15
CA SER A 136 1.68 9.13 1.77
C SER A 136 0.41 8.69 1.07
N ASP A 137 0.40 8.82 -0.26
CA ASP A 137 -0.49 8.01 -1.12
C ASP A 137 0.15 6.61 -1.18
N GLY A 138 0.71 6.17 -2.31
CA GLY A 138 1.54 4.94 -2.36
C GLY A 138 2.97 5.09 -1.83
N MET A 139 3.68 3.97 -1.66
CA MET A 139 5.07 3.94 -1.19
C MET A 139 5.87 2.73 -1.68
N THR A 140 7.20 2.77 -1.58
CA THR A 140 8.07 1.60 -1.84
C THR A 140 9.32 1.58 -0.97
N LEU A 141 10.13 0.53 -1.09
CA LEU A 141 11.38 0.29 -0.36
C LEU A 141 12.54 0.01 -1.32
N ASP A 142 13.74 0.46 -0.96
CA ASP A 142 14.97 0.04 -1.63
C ASP A 142 15.77 -1.04 -0.85
N ASP A 143 16.83 -1.57 -1.46
CA ASP A 143 17.69 -2.62 -0.91
C ASP A 143 18.59 -2.15 0.26
N GLN A 144 18.53 -0.87 0.61
CA GLN A 144 19.16 -0.28 1.80
C GLN A 144 18.16 -0.05 2.94
N GLY A 145 16.88 -0.34 2.71
CA GLY A 145 15.79 -0.13 3.68
C GLY A 145 15.26 1.30 3.70
N ASN A 146 15.60 2.14 2.71
CA ASN A 146 15.01 3.47 2.58
C ASN A 146 13.55 3.37 2.09
N VAL A 147 12.67 4.16 2.70
CA VAL A 147 11.25 4.23 2.38
C VAL A 147 10.96 5.44 1.49
N TYR A 148 10.28 5.22 0.38
CA TYR A 148 9.91 6.23 -0.60
C TYR A 148 8.43 6.56 -0.43
N LEU A 149 8.12 7.78 -0.03
CA LEU A 149 6.75 8.26 0.21
C LEU A 149 6.35 9.27 -0.88
N THR A 150 5.13 9.16 -1.38
CA THR A 150 4.58 9.97 -2.47
C THR A 150 3.70 11.13 -1.95
N GLY A 151 3.28 12.00 -2.86
CA GLY A 151 2.60 13.27 -2.59
C GLY A 151 3.12 14.35 -3.54
N ARG A 152 3.61 15.49 -3.01
CA ARG A 152 4.23 16.55 -3.83
C ARG A 152 5.66 16.18 -4.26
N GLY A 153 5.80 15.21 -5.16
CA GLY A 153 7.07 14.54 -5.46
C GLY A 153 7.30 13.32 -4.56
N VAL A 154 8.52 12.79 -4.54
CA VAL A 154 8.87 11.58 -3.75
C VAL A 154 9.86 11.93 -2.65
N SER A 155 9.47 11.74 -1.39
CA SER A 155 10.37 11.93 -0.24
C SER A 155 10.98 10.60 0.18
N VAL A 156 12.29 10.55 0.37
CA VAL A 156 13.02 9.34 0.75
C VAL A 156 13.47 9.45 2.20
N TYR A 157 13.14 8.44 2.99
CA TYR A 157 13.45 8.34 4.40
C TYR A 157 14.37 7.15 4.65
N ASN A 158 15.40 7.32 5.47
CA ASN A 158 16.26 6.21 5.90
C ASN A 158 15.52 5.29 6.90
N PRO A 159 16.08 4.11 7.26
CA PRO A 159 15.45 3.20 8.22
C PRO A 159 15.17 3.79 9.61
N GLN A 160 15.82 4.91 9.95
CA GLN A 160 15.65 5.64 11.21
C GLN A 160 14.51 6.66 11.16
N GLY A 161 13.86 6.86 10.01
CA GLY A 161 12.77 7.83 9.86
C GLY A 161 13.23 9.25 9.57
N GLU A 162 14.49 9.42 9.15
CA GLU A 162 15.04 10.72 8.77
C GLU A 162 14.93 10.92 7.26
N ARG A 163 14.41 12.08 6.83
CA ARG A 163 14.32 12.39 5.39
C ARG A 163 15.71 12.69 4.83
N ILE A 164 16.19 11.83 3.94
CA ILE A 164 17.52 11.94 3.33
C ILE A 164 17.50 12.52 1.92
N GLN A 165 16.35 12.48 1.24
CA GLN A 165 16.22 13.04 -0.12
C GLN A 165 14.79 13.45 -0.42
N HIS A 166 14.64 14.38 -1.38
CA HIS A 166 13.38 14.67 -2.04
C HIS A 166 13.57 14.75 -3.56
N ILE A 167 12.84 13.93 -4.29
CA ILE A 167 12.84 13.89 -5.75
C ILE A 167 11.66 14.72 -6.25
N ALA A 168 11.96 15.90 -6.80
CA ALA A 168 10.96 16.75 -7.41
C ALA A 168 10.46 16.12 -8.71
N ILE A 169 9.15 16.01 -8.85
CA ILE A 169 8.47 15.54 -10.07
C ILE A 169 7.66 16.73 -10.61
N PRO A 170 7.71 17.04 -11.92
CA PRO A 170 6.98 18.16 -12.51
C PRO A 170 5.49 17.85 -12.68
N SER A 171 4.85 17.48 -11.56
CA SER A 171 3.43 17.20 -11.40
C SER A 171 3.02 17.68 -10.01
N GLY A 172 1.81 18.22 -9.87
CA GLY A 172 1.31 18.69 -8.58
C GLY A 172 1.13 17.58 -7.53
N TRP A 173 0.96 16.33 -8.00
CA TRP A 173 0.78 15.15 -7.16
C TRP A 173 1.36 13.89 -7.81
N THR A 174 2.01 13.07 -6.99
CA THR A 174 2.48 11.70 -7.25
C THR A 174 1.65 10.76 -6.39
N ALA A 175 1.03 9.76 -7.02
CA ALA A 175 0.05 8.89 -6.37
C ALA A 175 0.63 7.55 -5.93
N ASN A 176 1.64 7.02 -6.63
CA ASN A 176 2.33 5.80 -6.24
C ASN A 176 3.74 5.75 -6.84
N VAL A 177 4.58 4.87 -6.30
CA VAL A 177 5.98 4.70 -6.68
C VAL A 177 6.38 3.24 -6.49
N THR A 178 7.16 2.68 -7.43
CA THR A 178 7.71 1.32 -7.27
C THR A 178 8.99 1.14 -8.06
N PHE A 179 9.87 0.25 -7.59
CA PHE A 179 11.04 -0.18 -8.35
C PHE A 179 10.67 -1.28 -9.34
N GLY A 180 11.29 -1.23 -10.52
CA GLY A 180 11.12 -2.22 -11.58
C GLY A 180 12.32 -2.24 -12.53
N GLY A 181 12.09 -2.76 -13.73
CA GLY A 181 13.17 -3.07 -14.68
C GLY A 181 13.90 -4.36 -14.34
N LYS A 182 14.67 -4.89 -15.30
CA LYS A 182 15.37 -6.18 -15.18
C LYS A 182 16.30 -6.23 -13.98
N ASP A 183 16.97 -5.11 -13.69
CA ASP A 183 17.95 -5.00 -12.61
C ASP A 183 17.37 -4.35 -11.34
N ARG A 184 16.04 -4.11 -11.31
CA ARG A 184 15.30 -3.43 -10.22
C ARG A 184 15.81 -2.03 -9.87
N ASN A 185 16.47 -1.36 -10.80
CA ASN A 185 17.06 -0.04 -10.63
C ASN A 185 16.28 1.07 -11.36
N LEU A 186 15.08 0.79 -11.90
CA LEU A 186 14.21 1.82 -12.46
C LEU A 186 13.10 2.14 -11.46
N LEU A 187 13.03 3.39 -11.00
CA LEU A 187 11.94 3.88 -10.16
C LEU A 187 10.81 4.39 -11.06
N PHE A 188 9.67 3.71 -11.05
CA PHE A 188 8.43 4.13 -11.70
C PHE A 188 7.62 4.99 -10.75
N ILE A 189 7.07 6.10 -11.24
CA ILE A 189 6.28 7.04 -10.44
C ILE A 189 5.00 7.40 -11.20
N THR A 190 3.83 7.12 -10.63
CA THR A 190 2.55 7.58 -11.18
C THR A 190 2.27 8.99 -10.66
N ALA A 191 1.99 9.93 -11.57
CA ALA A 191 1.96 11.34 -11.26
C ALA A 191 0.85 12.05 -12.04
N SER A 192 -0.34 12.11 -11.44
CA SER A 192 -1.54 12.71 -12.04
C SER A 192 -1.84 12.14 -13.44
N ARG A 193 -1.41 12.82 -14.51
CA ARG A 193 -1.66 12.46 -15.91
C ARG A 193 -0.46 11.77 -16.59
N SER A 194 0.56 11.43 -15.84
CA SER A 194 1.83 10.95 -16.40
C SER A 194 2.44 9.83 -15.55
N VAL A 195 3.30 9.05 -16.18
CA VAL A 195 4.19 8.09 -15.51
C VAL A 195 5.62 8.52 -15.79
N TYR A 196 6.42 8.66 -14.74
CA TYR A 196 7.84 8.97 -14.84
C TYR A 196 8.68 7.74 -14.54
N THR A 197 9.88 7.69 -15.11
CA THR A 197 10.90 6.70 -14.73
C THR A 197 12.20 7.42 -14.41
N ILE A 198 12.93 6.90 -13.42
CA ILE A 198 14.24 7.40 -13.03
C ILE A 198 15.16 6.20 -12.86
N GLU A 199 16.33 6.24 -13.51
CA GLU A 199 17.38 5.25 -13.25
C GLU A 199 18.06 5.58 -11.92
N MET A 200 18.07 4.58 -11.04
CA MET A 200 18.52 4.70 -9.66
C MET A 200 19.86 3.99 -9.47
N LYS A 201 20.65 4.51 -8.53
CA LYS A 201 21.87 3.84 -8.06
C LYS A 201 21.59 2.71 -7.07
N THR A 202 20.42 2.73 -6.46
CA THR A 202 19.89 1.71 -5.54
C THR A 202 18.93 0.77 -6.29
N ARG A 203 18.59 -0.36 -5.70
CA ARG A 203 17.61 -1.30 -6.26
C ARG A 203 16.38 -1.41 -5.37
N GLY A 204 15.26 -1.85 -5.93
CA GLY A 204 14.08 -2.21 -5.14
C GLY A 204 14.36 -3.34 -4.15
N ALA A 205 13.73 -3.26 -2.99
CA ALA A 205 13.86 -4.27 -1.94
C ALA A 205 13.25 -5.62 -2.36
N GLY A 206 13.97 -6.71 -2.13
CA GLY A 206 13.45 -8.09 -2.22
C GLY A 206 13.26 -8.63 -3.65
N PRO A 207 13.43 -9.95 -3.88
CA PRO A 207 12.92 -10.59 -5.09
C PRO A 207 11.39 -10.75 -4.99
N PHE A 208 10.68 -10.71 -6.12
CA PHE A 208 9.31 -11.24 -6.20
C PHE A 208 9.37 -12.76 -6.35
#